data_AF-A0A1A9HTI5-F1
#
_entry.id   AF-A0A1A9HTI5-F1
#
_cell.length_a   1.000
_cell.length_b   1.000
_cell.length_c   1.000
_cell.angle_alpha   90.00
_cell.angle_beta   90.00
_cell.angle_gamma   90.00
#
_symmetry.space_group_name_H-M   'P 1'
#
loop_
_entity.id
_entity.type
_entity.pdbx_description
1 polymer ?
#
loop_
_entity_poly.entity_id
_entity_poly.type
_entity_poly.pdbx_seq_one_letter_code
_entity_poly.pdbx_strand_id
1 'polypeptide(L)'
;MPTTPVVQHSANVPAGYSMVWNDEFNGSGLPDAAKWTYDTEANRTGWYNNEEQYYAVAKTDYSRQQDGKLFITARKASLSNEPDWGGQIYTSARLITRGKASWTYGFFEVRAKMPCGQGTWPAIWMLATSDNWPDSGEIDIMEQVGMYPDTVSATIHTRSTAGTSGNGAEFKVADACTAFHNYQATWTPDRIVFAVDGKTYHTYLNKGTGAASWPFDKPQYLLLNLAIGGEMAGWVDPAVLPRSFEVDYVRVYQKR
;
A
#
# COMPACT_ATOMS: atom_id res chain seq x y z
N MET A 1 -7.80 -30.53 -16.06
CA MET A 1 -6.81 -30.24 -15.01
C MET A 1 -6.66 -28.72 -14.99
N PRO A 2 -7.08 -28.00 -13.94
CA PRO A 2 -6.74 -26.58 -13.86
C PRO A 2 -5.21 -26.50 -13.66
N THR A 3 -4.52 -25.95 -14.64
CA THR A 3 -3.08 -25.67 -14.55
C THR A 3 -2.88 -24.63 -13.47
N THR A 4 -2.20 -24.99 -12.38
CA THR A 4 -1.73 -24.00 -11.40
C THR A 4 -0.93 -22.94 -12.16
N PRO A 5 -1.30 -21.65 -12.08
CA PRO A 5 -0.52 -20.59 -12.72
C PRO A 5 0.92 -20.68 -12.24
N VAL A 6 1.87 -20.74 -13.17
CA VAL A 6 3.29 -20.73 -12.84
C VAL A 6 3.62 -19.31 -12.34
N VAL A 7 3.94 -19.19 -11.06
CA VAL A 7 4.41 -17.91 -10.48
C VAL A 7 5.73 -17.56 -11.15
N GLN A 8 5.73 -16.57 -12.04
CA GLN A 8 6.94 -16.10 -12.71
C GLN A 8 7.72 -15.18 -11.77
N HIS A 9 8.91 -15.59 -11.34
CA HIS A 9 9.78 -14.76 -10.52
C HIS A 9 10.19 -13.47 -11.25
N SER A 10 10.15 -12.34 -10.54
CA SER A 10 10.69 -11.08 -11.06
C SER A 10 12.21 -11.17 -11.19
N ALA A 11 12.76 -10.64 -12.28
CA ALA A 11 14.20 -10.61 -12.54
C ALA A 11 14.98 -9.76 -11.52
N ASN A 12 14.28 -8.99 -10.68
CA ASN A 12 14.85 -8.03 -9.74
C ASN A 12 14.88 -8.53 -8.28
N VAL A 13 14.53 -9.79 -8.03
CA VAL A 13 14.64 -10.38 -6.68
C VAL A 13 16.13 -10.47 -6.29
N PRO A 14 16.55 -9.93 -5.12
CA PRO A 14 17.94 -10.00 -4.71
C PRO A 14 18.47 -11.43 -4.54
N ALA A 15 19.73 -11.65 -4.88
CA ALA A 15 20.36 -12.97 -4.76
C ALA A 15 20.28 -13.52 -3.32
N GLY A 16 19.98 -14.81 -3.19
CA GLY A 16 19.81 -15.49 -1.90
C GLY A 16 18.45 -15.29 -1.24
N TYR A 17 17.52 -14.56 -1.87
CA TYR A 17 16.14 -14.45 -1.39
C TYR A 17 15.26 -15.55 -2.02
N SER A 18 14.32 -16.07 -1.24
CA SER A 18 13.26 -16.95 -1.75
C SER A 18 11.89 -16.46 -1.31
N MET A 19 10.89 -16.70 -2.16
CA MET A 19 9.51 -16.29 -1.89
C MET A 19 8.99 -17.02 -0.65
N VAL A 20 8.45 -16.25 0.31
CA VAL A 20 7.87 -16.76 1.55
C VAL A 20 6.35 -16.53 1.62
N TRP A 21 5.85 -15.57 0.85
CA TRP A 21 4.42 -15.26 0.78
C TRP A 21 4.09 -14.58 -0.54
N ASN A 22 2.88 -14.81 -1.07
CA ASN A 22 2.35 -14.09 -2.23
C ASN A 22 0.83 -14.01 -2.21
N ASP A 23 0.32 -13.03 -2.94
CA ASP A 23 -1.02 -13.07 -3.51
C ASP A 23 -0.97 -12.65 -4.99
N GLU A 24 -1.36 -13.57 -5.86
CA GLU A 24 -1.37 -13.41 -7.33
C GLU A 24 -2.78 -13.04 -7.83
N PHE A 25 -3.71 -12.81 -6.91
CA PHE A 25 -5.10 -12.41 -7.17
C PHE A 25 -5.86 -13.20 -8.25
N ASN A 26 -5.53 -14.50 -8.40
CA ASN A 26 -6.12 -15.41 -9.38
C ASN A 26 -7.55 -15.88 -9.01
N GLY A 27 -8.09 -15.41 -7.88
CA GLY A 27 -9.46 -15.69 -7.47
C GLY A 27 -10.51 -14.86 -8.21
N SER A 28 -11.77 -15.07 -7.86
CA SER A 28 -12.90 -14.27 -8.32
C SER A 28 -13.71 -13.78 -7.11
N GLY A 29 -14.16 -12.52 -7.12
CA GLY A 29 -14.98 -11.98 -6.03
C GLY A 29 -14.14 -11.23 -5.01
N LEU A 30 -14.29 -11.52 -3.71
CA LEU A 30 -13.57 -10.79 -2.65
C LEU A 30 -12.09 -11.23 -2.54
N PRO A 31 -11.19 -10.39 -2.01
CA PRO A 31 -9.84 -10.76 -1.58
C PRO A 31 -9.82 -11.99 -0.66
N ASP A 32 -8.74 -12.78 -0.72
CA ASP A 32 -8.59 -13.99 0.13
C ASP A 32 -8.53 -13.61 1.62
N ALA A 33 -9.56 -14.00 2.38
CA ALA A 33 -9.68 -13.71 3.81
C ALA A 33 -8.65 -14.44 4.69
N ALA A 34 -7.92 -15.43 4.15
CA ALA A 34 -6.77 -16.03 4.81
C ALA A 34 -5.53 -15.11 4.74
N LYS A 35 -5.49 -14.18 3.78
CA LYS A 35 -4.38 -13.26 3.53
C LYS A 35 -4.67 -11.82 3.95
N TRP A 36 -5.91 -11.38 3.75
CA TRP A 36 -6.32 -9.99 3.93
C TRP A 36 -7.47 -9.88 4.94
N THR A 37 -7.46 -8.77 5.67
CA THR A 37 -8.61 -8.23 6.38
C THR A 37 -8.80 -6.77 5.99
N TYR A 38 -9.93 -6.19 6.38
CA TYR A 38 -10.24 -4.78 6.13
C TYR A 38 -9.89 -3.93 7.35
N ASP A 39 -9.34 -2.75 7.11
CA ASP A 39 -9.08 -1.77 8.17
C ASP A 39 -10.18 -0.70 8.17
N THR A 40 -10.91 -0.62 9.28
CA THR A 40 -12.04 0.29 9.46
C THR A 40 -11.95 1.08 10.76
N GLU A 41 -10.80 1.03 11.45
CA GLU A 41 -10.65 1.51 12.83
C GLU A 41 -11.04 2.99 13.00
N ALA A 42 -10.78 3.80 11.96
CA ALA A 42 -11.02 5.24 11.97
C ALA A 42 -12.20 5.67 11.07
N ASN A 43 -12.99 4.74 10.51
CA ASN A 43 -14.11 5.10 9.62
C ASN A 43 -15.08 6.09 10.27
N ARG A 44 -15.43 5.93 11.55
CA ARG A 44 -16.43 6.80 12.19
C ARG A 44 -15.96 8.23 12.43
N THR A 45 -14.67 8.44 12.62
CA THR A 45 -14.07 9.75 12.93
C THR A 45 -13.44 10.41 11.72
N GLY A 46 -13.36 9.73 10.58
CA GLY A 46 -12.42 10.06 9.53
C GLY A 46 -11.02 9.54 9.87
N TRP A 47 -10.24 9.24 8.83
CA TRP A 47 -8.85 8.81 8.96
C TRP A 47 -7.93 9.98 9.32
N TYR A 48 -6.73 9.65 9.80
CA TYR A 48 -5.81 10.60 10.46
C TYR A 48 -5.34 11.78 9.60
N ASN A 49 -5.56 11.74 8.28
CA ASN A 49 -5.09 12.74 7.33
C ASN A 49 -6.22 13.56 6.68
N ASN A 50 -7.33 13.76 7.40
CA ASN A 50 -8.53 14.45 6.89
C ASN A 50 -9.11 13.80 5.62
N GLU A 51 -8.94 12.48 5.49
CA GLU A 51 -9.40 11.72 4.32
C GLU A 51 -10.94 11.65 4.27
N GLU A 52 -11.51 11.66 3.06
CA GLU A 52 -12.95 11.82 2.84
C GLU A 52 -13.70 10.50 2.55
N GLN A 53 -12.97 9.38 2.40
CA GLN A 53 -13.58 8.07 2.12
C GLN A 53 -13.98 7.32 3.39
N TYR A 54 -15.06 6.53 3.25
CA TYR A 54 -15.33 5.36 4.08
C TYR A 54 -14.65 4.13 3.46
N TYR A 55 -13.88 3.34 4.23
CA TYR A 55 -13.35 2.07 3.73
C TYR A 55 -14.35 0.93 3.97
N ALA A 56 -14.88 0.36 2.88
CA ALA A 56 -15.88 -0.67 2.91
C ALA A 56 -15.31 -2.06 3.22
N VAL A 57 -16.05 -2.84 4.02
CA VAL A 57 -15.72 -4.23 4.35
C VAL A 57 -16.41 -5.19 3.39
N ALA A 58 -15.63 -6.06 2.75
CA ALA A 58 -16.14 -7.22 2.02
C ALA A 58 -17.24 -6.91 0.98
N LYS A 59 -17.11 -5.79 0.26
CA LYS A 59 -18.00 -5.39 -0.84
C LYS A 59 -17.25 -5.37 -2.17
N THR A 60 -17.69 -6.17 -3.14
CA THR A 60 -17.04 -6.33 -4.45
C THR A 60 -17.02 -5.06 -5.31
N ASP A 61 -17.87 -4.09 -4.98
CA ASP A 61 -17.88 -2.78 -5.63
C ASP A 61 -16.64 -1.93 -5.32
N TYR A 62 -15.94 -2.22 -4.22
CA TYR A 62 -14.81 -1.46 -3.68
C TYR A 62 -13.53 -2.28 -3.53
N SER A 63 -13.64 -3.60 -3.38
CA SER A 63 -12.50 -4.52 -3.34
C SER A 63 -12.87 -5.83 -4.03
N ARG A 64 -12.29 -6.12 -5.19
CA ARG A 64 -12.53 -7.40 -5.88
C ARG A 64 -11.30 -7.97 -6.57
N GLN A 65 -11.22 -9.28 -6.61
CA GLN A 65 -10.33 -10.04 -7.47
C GLN A 65 -11.06 -10.38 -8.78
N GLN A 66 -10.41 -10.09 -9.90
CA GLN A 66 -10.91 -10.41 -11.24
C GLN A 66 -9.72 -10.46 -12.22
N ASP A 67 -9.73 -11.43 -13.13
CA ASP A 67 -8.74 -11.53 -14.21
C ASP A 67 -7.27 -11.48 -13.75
N GLY A 68 -6.96 -12.16 -12.64
CA GLY A 68 -5.61 -12.23 -12.06
C GLY A 68 -5.17 -10.96 -11.34
N LYS A 69 -6.10 -10.07 -10.96
CA LYS A 69 -5.80 -8.78 -10.34
C LYS A 69 -6.74 -8.47 -9.20
N LEU A 70 -6.25 -7.73 -8.22
CA LEU A 70 -7.05 -7.00 -7.25
C LEU A 70 -7.40 -5.61 -7.80
N PHE A 71 -8.65 -5.21 -7.62
CA PHE A 71 -9.16 -3.87 -7.84
C PHE A 71 -9.62 -3.30 -6.50
N ILE A 72 -8.96 -2.24 -6.05
CA ILE A 72 -9.47 -1.36 -4.98
C ILE A 72 -10.10 -0.15 -5.68
N THR A 73 -11.44 -0.05 -5.65
CA THR A 73 -12.20 0.95 -6.41
C THR A 73 -12.77 2.01 -5.48
N ALA A 74 -12.41 3.27 -5.71
CA ALA A 74 -13.06 4.41 -5.09
C ALA A 74 -14.30 4.85 -5.89
N ARG A 75 -15.36 5.25 -5.19
CA ARG A 75 -16.62 5.74 -5.78
C ARG A 75 -17.18 6.92 -4.98
N LYS A 76 -17.90 7.81 -5.66
CA LYS A 76 -18.81 8.77 -5.02
C LYS A 76 -20.08 8.03 -4.60
N ALA A 77 -20.02 7.41 -3.44
CA ALA A 77 -21.10 6.65 -2.83
C ALA A 77 -20.97 6.75 -1.31
N SER A 78 -22.09 6.94 -0.63
CA SER A 78 -22.16 6.93 0.82
C SER A 78 -22.68 5.57 1.29
N LEU A 79 -22.05 5.02 2.33
CA LEU A 79 -22.51 3.82 3.03
C LEU A 79 -23.12 4.20 4.38
N SER A 80 -24.06 5.15 4.38
CA SER A 80 -24.69 5.72 5.58
C SER A 80 -25.45 4.74 6.47
N ASN A 81 -25.69 3.52 5.98
CA ASN A 81 -26.35 2.45 6.73
C ASN A 81 -25.35 1.58 7.51
N GLU A 82 -24.04 1.75 7.32
CA GLU A 82 -23.01 1.00 8.06
C GLU A 82 -22.84 1.59 9.48
N PRO A 83 -22.64 0.75 10.51
CA PRO A 83 -22.65 1.17 11.92
C PRO A 83 -21.48 2.07 12.33
N ASP A 84 -20.40 2.07 11.54
CA ASP A 84 -19.19 2.88 11.71
C ASP A 84 -19.12 4.04 10.71
N TRP A 85 -20.20 4.35 10.00
CA TRP A 85 -20.25 5.50 9.11
C TRP A 85 -20.15 6.83 9.89
N GLY A 86 -19.34 7.76 9.38
CA GLY A 86 -18.99 9.03 10.03
C GLY A 86 -19.38 10.29 9.26
N GLY A 87 -20.18 10.19 8.19
CA GLY A 87 -20.55 11.34 7.35
C GLY A 87 -19.97 11.32 5.93
N GLN A 88 -19.18 10.31 5.58
CA GLN A 88 -18.47 10.24 4.30
C GLN A 88 -19.41 10.10 3.10
N ILE A 89 -19.05 10.75 2.01
CA ILE A 89 -19.75 10.72 0.71
C ILE A 89 -18.98 9.97 -0.39
N TYR A 90 -17.75 9.55 -0.08
CA TYR A 90 -16.93 8.67 -0.90
C TYR A 90 -16.74 7.33 -0.20
N THR A 91 -16.54 6.27 -0.98
CA THR A 91 -16.25 4.94 -0.46
C THR A 91 -15.11 4.30 -1.25
N SER A 92 -14.22 3.61 -0.55
CA SER A 92 -13.06 2.89 -1.11
C SER A 92 -12.81 1.60 -0.30
N ALA A 93 -11.62 1.01 -0.37
CA ALA A 93 -11.19 -0.06 0.53
C ALA A 93 -9.74 0.10 1.00
N ARG A 94 -9.45 -0.43 2.18
CA ARG A 94 -8.11 -0.55 2.79
C ARG A 94 -7.95 -1.99 3.27
N LEU A 95 -7.05 -2.73 2.61
CA LEU A 95 -6.75 -4.12 2.87
C LEU A 95 -5.43 -4.21 3.64
N ILE A 96 -5.41 -5.01 4.70
CA ILE A 96 -4.23 -5.17 5.55
C ILE A 96 -3.95 -6.66 5.80
N THR A 97 -2.69 -7.01 6.00
CA THR A 97 -2.29 -8.38 6.39
C THR A 97 -2.19 -8.55 7.91
N ARG A 98 -2.61 -7.55 8.71
CA ARG A 98 -2.58 -7.59 10.19
C ARG A 98 -3.32 -8.82 10.70
N GLY A 99 -2.67 -9.59 11.59
CA GLY A 99 -3.20 -10.86 12.11
C GLY A 99 -3.20 -12.04 11.13
N LYS A 100 -2.65 -11.86 9.92
CA LYS A 100 -2.55 -12.89 8.87
C LYS A 100 -1.10 -13.16 8.48
N ALA A 101 -0.37 -12.09 8.14
CA ALA A 101 1.04 -12.14 7.80
C ALA A 101 1.75 -10.84 8.19
N SER A 102 2.93 -10.96 8.75
CA SER A 102 3.86 -9.87 9.01
C SER A 102 5.28 -10.39 8.89
N TRP A 103 6.22 -9.48 8.63
CA TRP A 103 7.61 -9.85 8.35
C TRP A 103 8.55 -8.92 9.08
N THR A 104 9.69 -9.45 9.51
CA THR A 104 10.87 -8.64 9.84
C THR A 104 11.89 -8.87 8.73
N TYR A 105 12.27 -7.80 8.04
CA TYR A 105 13.12 -7.84 6.85
C TYR A 105 12.51 -8.60 5.67
N GLY A 106 13.02 -8.33 4.48
CA GLY A 106 12.59 -8.98 3.26
C GLY A 106 12.76 -8.11 2.02
N PHE A 107 12.47 -8.72 0.88
CA PHE A 107 12.23 -8.03 -0.37
C PHE A 107 10.74 -8.09 -0.66
N PHE A 108 10.13 -6.92 -0.79
CA PHE A 108 8.72 -6.72 -1.06
C PHE A 108 8.60 -6.20 -2.48
N GLU A 109 7.74 -6.81 -3.28
CA GLU A 109 7.42 -6.36 -4.63
C GLU A 109 5.92 -6.39 -4.83
N VAL A 110 5.36 -5.24 -5.19
CA VAL A 110 3.95 -5.10 -5.53
C VAL A 110 3.87 -4.55 -6.95
N ARG A 111 3.24 -5.32 -7.83
CA ARG A 111 3.06 -4.92 -9.22
C ARG A 111 1.70 -4.27 -9.39
N ALA A 112 1.66 -2.97 -9.67
CA ALA A 112 0.41 -2.23 -9.67
C ALA A 112 0.36 -1.12 -10.73
N LYS A 113 -0.86 -0.65 -11.03
CA LYS A 113 -1.15 0.49 -11.90
C LYS A 113 -1.98 1.51 -11.12
N MET A 114 -1.57 2.77 -11.19
CA MET A 114 -2.08 3.81 -10.30
C MET A 114 -3.44 4.39 -10.74
N PRO A 115 -4.35 4.65 -9.79
CA PRO A 115 -5.67 5.27 -10.00
C PRO A 115 -5.61 6.81 -10.17
N CYS A 116 -4.76 7.35 -11.05
CA CYS A 116 -4.55 8.81 -11.11
C CYS A 116 -5.84 9.63 -11.34
N GLY A 117 -6.02 10.67 -10.54
CA GLY A 117 -7.10 11.64 -10.65
C GLY A 117 -7.03 12.65 -9.51
N GLN A 118 -7.61 13.83 -9.69
CA GLN A 118 -7.63 14.84 -8.64
C GLN A 118 -8.37 14.30 -7.40
N GLY A 119 -7.68 14.31 -6.26
CA GLY A 119 -8.18 13.77 -5.00
C GLY A 119 -7.93 12.28 -4.77
N THR A 120 -7.25 11.54 -5.64
CA THR A 120 -6.91 10.13 -5.37
C THR A 120 -5.55 9.99 -4.68
N TRP A 121 -5.44 9.12 -3.69
CA TRP A 121 -4.18 8.82 -2.98
C TRP A 121 -4.03 7.31 -2.73
N PRO A 122 -3.54 6.53 -3.71
CA PRO A 122 -3.16 5.14 -3.51
C PRO A 122 -1.90 5.01 -2.65
N ALA A 123 -1.84 3.96 -1.84
CA ALA A 123 -0.64 3.62 -1.08
C ALA A 123 -0.38 2.10 -1.02
N ILE A 124 0.90 1.75 -1.06
CA ILE A 124 1.48 0.43 -0.77
C ILE A 124 2.48 0.65 0.35
N TRP A 125 2.18 0.16 1.54
CA TRP A 125 2.92 0.56 2.72
C TRP A 125 2.85 -0.52 3.81
N MET A 126 3.60 -0.30 4.88
CA MET A 126 3.72 -1.24 5.98
C MET A 126 3.71 -0.52 7.32
N LEU A 127 3.05 -1.13 8.30
CA LEU A 127 3.00 -0.67 9.68
C LEU A 127 3.36 -1.78 10.65
N ALA A 128 3.87 -1.39 11.82
CA ALA A 128 4.27 -2.33 12.84
C ALA A 128 3.06 -3.06 13.39
N THR A 129 3.24 -4.31 13.82
CA THR A 129 2.18 -5.03 14.54
C THR A 129 1.86 -4.42 15.92
N SER A 130 2.68 -3.50 16.41
CA SER A 130 2.43 -2.72 17.63
C SER A 130 1.89 -1.34 17.29
N ASP A 131 0.75 -0.97 17.87
CA ASP A 131 0.01 0.26 17.52
C ASP A 131 0.51 1.50 18.29
N ASN A 132 1.81 1.80 18.18
CA ASN A 132 2.39 3.03 18.75
C ASN A 132 3.10 3.82 17.65
N TRP A 133 2.33 4.47 16.78
CA TRP A 133 2.86 5.35 15.74
C TRP A 133 3.23 6.73 16.31
N PRO A 134 4.33 7.37 15.88
CA PRO A 134 5.31 6.91 14.87
C PRO A 134 6.47 6.08 15.47
N ASP A 135 6.45 5.82 16.78
CA ASP A 135 7.53 5.12 17.50
C ASP A 135 7.80 3.70 16.99
N SER A 136 6.79 3.05 16.40
CA SER A 136 6.91 1.68 15.86
C SER A 136 7.29 1.64 14.38
N GLY A 137 7.35 2.80 13.73
CA GLY A 137 7.74 2.94 12.33
C GLY A 137 6.64 2.68 11.31
N GLU A 138 6.84 3.26 10.14
CA GLU A 138 6.04 3.11 8.92
C GLU A 138 6.99 3.07 7.71
N ILE A 139 6.70 2.18 6.77
CA ILE A 139 7.46 2.01 5.53
C ILE A 139 6.51 2.19 4.35
N ASP A 140 6.52 3.36 3.73
CA ASP A 140 5.75 3.66 2.54
C ASP A 140 6.56 3.24 1.32
N ILE A 141 6.25 2.06 0.79
CA ILE A 141 6.92 1.51 -0.40
C ILE A 141 6.56 2.34 -1.63
N MET A 142 5.31 2.78 -1.71
CA MET A 142 4.81 3.67 -2.74
C MET A 142 3.60 4.43 -2.24
N GLU A 143 3.63 5.74 -2.41
CA GLU A 143 2.45 6.59 -2.43
C GLU A 143 2.39 7.36 -3.75
N GLN A 144 1.18 7.72 -4.16
CA GLN A 144 0.97 8.64 -5.28
C GLN A 144 -0.10 9.66 -4.88
N VAL A 145 0.11 10.92 -5.26
CA VAL A 145 -0.96 11.92 -5.25
C VAL A 145 -1.46 12.10 -6.67
N GLY A 146 -2.73 11.80 -6.93
CA GLY A 146 -3.26 11.64 -8.29
C GLY A 146 -3.24 12.89 -9.19
N MET A 147 -3.09 14.10 -8.61
CA MET A 147 -2.86 15.33 -9.38
C MET A 147 -1.43 15.45 -9.92
N TYR A 148 -0.52 14.60 -9.45
CA TYR A 148 0.86 14.42 -9.94
C TYR A 148 1.00 13.02 -10.56
N PRO A 149 0.36 12.76 -11.71
CA PRO A 149 0.17 11.41 -12.27
C PRO A 149 1.47 10.68 -12.63
N ASP A 150 2.56 11.42 -12.83
CA ASP A 150 3.86 10.91 -13.23
C ASP A 150 4.83 10.73 -12.05
N THR A 151 4.38 10.93 -10.81
CA THR A 151 5.25 11.00 -9.64
C THR A 151 4.75 10.07 -8.55
N VAL A 152 5.64 9.21 -8.05
CA VAL A 152 5.42 8.41 -6.84
C VAL A 152 6.45 8.77 -5.78
N SER A 153 6.14 8.53 -4.52
CA SER A 153 7.06 8.71 -3.39
C SER A 153 7.26 7.41 -2.63
N ALA A 154 8.42 7.26 -2.01
CA ALA A 154 8.59 6.39 -0.85
C ALA A 154 8.98 7.23 0.35
N THR A 155 8.47 6.85 1.51
CA THR A 155 8.66 7.60 2.75
C THR A 155 8.89 6.63 3.91
N ILE A 156 9.72 7.05 4.84
CA ILE A 156 9.96 6.40 6.11
C ILE A 156 9.50 7.33 7.21
N HIS A 157 8.57 6.86 8.05
CA HIS A 157 8.19 7.54 9.27
C HIS A 157 8.74 6.83 10.50
N THR A 158 9.32 7.60 11.41
CA THR A 158 9.87 7.17 12.70
C THR A 158 9.62 8.27 13.73
N ARG A 159 9.88 8.00 15.01
CA ARG A 159 9.88 9.05 16.05
C ARG A 159 10.76 10.26 15.70
N SER A 160 11.89 10.04 15.03
CA SER A 160 12.80 11.12 14.62
C SER A 160 12.32 11.93 13.40
N THR A 161 11.53 11.31 12.52
CA THR A 161 11.10 11.88 11.24
C THR A 161 9.71 11.34 10.89
N ALA A 162 8.63 12.08 11.16
CA ALA A 162 7.25 11.65 10.92
C ALA A 162 6.38 12.77 10.34
N GLY A 163 5.19 12.42 9.83
CA GLY A 163 4.29 13.35 9.16
C GLY A 163 4.98 14.04 7.96
N THR A 164 4.80 15.34 7.81
CA THR A 164 5.43 16.14 6.73
C THR A 164 6.96 16.18 6.77
N SER A 165 7.58 15.67 7.84
CA SER A 165 9.04 15.54 7.98
C SER A 165 9.54 14.10 7.78
N GLY A 166 8.75 13.23 7.14
CA GLY A 166 9.17 11.88 6.78
C GLY A 166 10.44 11.86 5.93
N ASN A 167 11.24 10.79 6.05
CA ASN A 167 12.45 10.64 5.26
C ASN A 167 12.12 9.89 3.97
N GLY A 168 12.12 10.59 2.84
CA GLY A 168 11.68 10.01 1.58
C GLY A 168 12.30 10.65 0.36
N ALA A 169 11.87 10.17 -0.81
CA ALA A 169 12.17 10.78 -2.09
C ALA A 169 11.04 10.51 -3.09
N GLU A 170 10.96 11.35 -4.11
CA GLU A 170 10.07 11.18 -5.25
C GLU A 170 10.79 10.50 -6.42
N PHE A 171 10.02 9.82 -7.26
CA PHE A 171 10.51 9.20 -8.49
C PHE A 171 9.51 9.39 -9.64
N LYS A 172 10.04 9.72 -10.82
CA LYS A 172 9.22 9.93 -12.02
C LYS A 172 8.93 8.60 -12.73
N VAL A 173 7.64 8.32 -12.90
CA VAL A 173 7.09 7.15 -13.59
C VAL A 173 6.01 7.65 -14.55
N ALA A 174 6.42 8.02 -15.77
CA ALA A 174 5.60 8.77 -16.72
C ALA A 174 4.27 8.08 -17.08
N ASP A 175 4.24 6.75 -17.04
CA ASP A 175 3.11 5.90 -17.41
C ASP A 175 2.49 5.17 -16.20
N ALA A 176 2.72 5.62 -14.97
CA ALA A 176 2.17 5.00 -13.75
C ALA A 176 0.65 4.77 -13.78
N CYS A 177 -0.08 5.64 -14.49
CA CYS A 177 -1.54 5.58 -14.62
C CYS A 177 -2.04 4.60 -15.69
N THR A 178 -1.17 4.21 -16.63
CA THR A 178 -1.54 3.47 -17.84
C THR A 178 -0.82 2.13 -17.97
N ALA A 179 0.31 1.95 -17.27
CA ALA A 179 1.11 0.74 -17.23
C ALA A 179 1.27 0.22 -15.80
N PHE A 180 1.53 -1.08 -15.69
CA PHE A 180 1.89 -1.70 -14.41
C PHE A 180 3.39 -1.57 -14.18
N HIS A 181 3.75 -1.16 -12.97
CA HIS A 181 5.14 -1.08 -12.51
C HIS A 181 5.34 -1.92 -11.25
N ASN A 182 6.57 -2.37 -11.04
CA ASN A 182 6.98 -3.07 -9.83
C ASN A 182 7.48 -2.06 -8.80
N TYR A 183 6.69 -1.83 -7.75
CA TYR A 183 7.06 -1.02 -6.59
C TYR A 183 7.71 -1.92 -5.55
N GLN A 184 8.94 -1.58 -5.15
CA GLN A 184 9.83 -2.51 -4.47
C GLN A 184 10.47 -1.89 -3.23
N ALA A 185 10.59 -2.68 -2.17
CA ALA A 185 11.40 -2.36 -1.01
C ALA A 185 12.29 -3.55 -0.63
N THR A 186 13.60 -3.32 -0.50
CA THR A 186 14.53 -4.27 0.14
C THR A 186 14.82 -3.77 1.55
N TRP A 187 14.23 -4.42 2.54
CA TRP A 187 14.40 -4.12 3.96
C TRP A 187 15.33 -5.14 4.61
N THR A 188 16.42 -4.64 5.18
CA THR A 188 17.47 -5.42 5.87
C THR A 188 17.75 -4.78 7.23
N PRO A 189 18.52 -5.43 8.13
CA PRO A 189 18.93 -4.81 9.39
C PRO A 189 19.66 -3.46 9.24
N ASP A 190 20.35 -3.27 8.11
CA ASP A 190 21.25 -2.12 7.90
C ASP A 190 20.60 -0.98 7.10
N ARG A 191 19.59 -1.29 6.28
CA ARG A 191 18.97 -0.32 5.36
C ARG A 191 17.63 -0.79 4.79
N ILE A 192 16.83 0.18 4.37
CA ILE A 192 15.64 0.00 3.52
C ILE A 192 15.92 0.71 2.19
N VAL A 193 15.83 -0.03 1.08
CA VAL A 193 16.10 0.47 -0.28
C VAL A 193 14.81 0.40 -1.08
N PHE A 194 14.40 1.53 -1.66
CA PHE A 194 13.19 1.64 -2.47
C PHE A 194 13.53 1.74 -3.95
N ALA A 195 12.77 1.03 -4.77
CA ALA A 195 12.95 0.98 -6.21
C ALA A 195 11.62 0.90 -6.96
N VAL A 196 11.63 1.40 -8.19
CA VAL A 196 10.57 1.16 -9.18
C VAL A 196 11.19 0.45 -10.37
N ASP A 197 10.65 -0.70 -10.76
CA ASP A 197 11.14 -1.54 -11.86
C ASP A 197 12.65 -1.87 -11.75
N GLY A 198 13.13 -2.10 -10.52
CA GLY A 198 14.53 -2.38 -10.23
C GLY A 198 15.44 -1.14 -10.18
N LYS A 199 14.90 0.07 -10.43
CA LYS A 199 15.66 1.32 -10.34
C LYS A 199 15.53 1.92 -8.94
N THR A 200 16.58 1.82 -8.15
CA THR A 200 16.66 2.45 -6.83
C THR A 200 16.56 3.97 -6.93
N TYR A 201 15.73 4.57 -6.09
CA TYR A 201 15.61 6.04 -5.99
C TYR A 201 15.68 6.57 -4.56
N HIS A 202 15.55 5.70 -3.55
CA HIS A 202 15.72 6.08 -2.15
C HIS A 202 16.40 4.98 -1.34
N THR A 203 17.18 5.38 -0.33
CA THR A 203 17.81 4.45 0.62
C THR A 203 17.84 5.09 2.00
N TYR A 204 17.15 4.46 2.95
CA TYR A 204 17.18 4.80 4.36
C TYR A 204 18.18 3.91 5.09
N LEU A 205 19.16 4.51 5.76
CA LEU A 205 20.25 3.78 6.43
C LEU A 205 20.02 3.68 7.93
N ASN A 206 20.24 2.50 8.49
CA ASN A 206 20.39 2.31 9.93
C ASN A 206 21.74 2.90 10.38
N LYS A 207 21.71 4.07 11.00
CA LYS A 207 22.91 4.73 11.52
C LYS A 207 23.35 4.22 12.90
N GLY A 208 22.65 3.23 13.46
CA GLY A 208 22.92 2.71 14.80
C GLY A 208 22.56 3.69 15.93
N THR A 209 21.69 4.67 15.67
CA THR A 209 21.29 5.72 16.64
C THR A 209 20.09 5.33 17.52
N GLY A 210 19.66 4.07 17.46
CA GLY A 210 18.60 3.51 18.30
C GLY A 210 17.19 3.58 17.72
N ALA A 211 16.22 3.05 18.46
CA ALA A 211 14.86 2.79 18.00
C ALA A 211 14.08 4.04 17.56
N ALA A 212 14.45 5.24 18.04
CA ALA A 212 13.82 6.49 17.62
C ALA A 212 14.01 6.77 16.13
N SER A 213 15.14 6.35 15.55
CA SER A 213 15.45 6.48 14.12
C SER A 213 15.42 5.13 13.38
N TRP A 214 15.44 4.01 14.11
CA TRP A 214 15.37 2.69 13.50
C TRP A 214 14.48 1.73 14.30
N PRO A 215 13.15 1.86 14.21
CA PRO A 215 12.21 0.90 14.78
C PRO A 215 12.01 -0.35 13.90
N PHE A 216 12.74 -0.45 12.80
CA PHE A 216 12.58 -1.47 11.74
C PHE A 216 13.34 -2.76 12.04
N ASP A 217 13.32 -3.21 13.30
CA ASP A 217 13.80 -4.50 13.79
C ASP A 217 12.66 -5.38 14.33
N LYS A 218 11.41 -4.96 14.10
CA LYS A 218 10.17 -5.65 14.53
C LYS A 218 9.27 -5.99 13.34
N PRO A 219 8.34 -6.95 13.50
CA PRO A 219 7.42 -7.33 12.43
C PRO A 219 6.54 -6.18 11.95
N GLN A 220 6.41 -6.05 10.63
CA GLN A 220 5.54 -5.10 9.94
C GLN A 220 4.53 -5.87 9.07
N TYR A 221 3.26 -5.48 9.10
CA TYR A 221 2.22 -6.00 8.20
C TYR A 221 2.04 -5.04 7.01
N LEU A 222 1.55 -5.56 5.88
CA LEU A 222 1.39 -4.79 4.65
C LEU A 222 -0.03 -4.24 4.52
N LEU A 223 -0.14 -3.07 3.90
CA LEU A 223 -1.36 -2.34 3.62
C LEU A 223 -1.44 -1.97 2.14
N LEU A 224 -2.65 -2.09 1.59
CA LEU A 224 -3.04 -1.56 0.28
C LEU A 224 -4.31 -0.74 0.46
N ASN A 225 -4.30 0.54 0.09
CA ASN A 225 -5.51 1.37 0.09
C ASN A 225 -5.53 2.37 -1.04
N LEU A 226 -6.72 2.94 -1.24
CA LEU A 226 -6.95 4.11 -2.07
C LEU A 226 -7.71 5.15 -1.23
N ALA A 227 -6.97 6.06 -0.62
CA ALA A 227 -7.56 7.22 0.06
C ALA A 227 -8.13 8.21 -0.97
N ILE A 228 -9.09 9.01 -0.54
CA ILE A 228 -9.75 10.05 -1.34
C ILE A 228 -9.74 11.35 -0.54
N GLY A 229 -9.22 12.41 -1.15
CA GLY A 229 -9.04 13.71 -0.52
C GLY A 229 -7.90 13.71 0.50
N GLY A 230 -8.13 14.39 1.63
CA GLY A 230 -7.13 14.51 2.69
C GLY A 230 -6.03 15.53 2.41
N GLU A 231 -5.12 15.64 3.36
CA GLU A 231 -4.07 16.68 3.38
C GLU A 231 -3.14 16.62 2.17
N MET A 232 -2.88 15.41 1.63
CA MET A 232 -2.01 15.21 0.47
C MET A 232 -2.76 15.30 -0.85
N ALA A 233 -3.91 14.62 -1.00
CA ALA A 233 -4.64 14.59 -2.28
C ALA A 233 -5.47 15.86 -2.55
N GLY A 234 -5.75 16.64 -1.51
CA GLY A 234 -6.50 17.89 -1.60
C GLY A 234 -7.97 17.67 -1.98
N TRP A 235 -8.56 18.64 -2.65
CA TRP A 235 -9.97 18.55 -3.07
C TRP A 235 -10.21 17.41 -4.07
N VAL A 236 -11.42 16.85 -4.05
CA VAL A 236 -11.80 15.71 -4.90
C VAL A 236 -12.60 16.17 -6.11
N ASP A 237 -12.16 15.79 -7.32
CA ASP A 237 -12.99 15.93 -8.52
C ASP A 237 -13.91 14.70 -8.65
N PRO A 238 -15.22 14.83 -8.41
CA PRO A 238 -16.12 13.68 -8.50
C PRO A 238 -16.20 13.09 -9.92
N ALA A 239 -15.80 13.82 -10.96
CA ALA A 239 -15.80 13.33 -12.34
C ALA A 239 -14.71 12.29 -12.61
N VAL A 240 -13.68 12.18 -11.75
CA VAL A 240 -12.64 11.14 -11.90
C VAL A 240 -13.10 9.77 -11.36
N LEU A 241 -14.24 9.71 -10.68
CA LEU A 241 -14.78 8.50 -10.06
C LEU A 241 -15.88 7.86 -10.93
N PRO A 242 -16.00 6.51 -10.95
CA PRO A 242 -15.22 5.55 -10.18
C PRO A 242 -13.79 5.36 -10.73
N ARG A 243 -12.84 5.11 -9.83
CA ARG A 243 -11.42 4.89 -10.19
C ARG A 243 -10.85 3.72 -9.42
N SER A 244 -10.03 2.89 -10.09
CA SER A 244 -9.47 1.67 -9.48
C SER A 244 -7.97 1.70 -9.39
N PHE A 245 -7.47 1.38 -8.19
CA PHE A 245 -6.09 0.97 -7.95
C PHE A 245 -5.99 -0.52 -8.28
N GLU A 246 -5.21 -0.85 -9.31
CA GLU A 246 -5.11 -2.21 -9.84
C GLU A 246 -3.80 -2.84 -9.39
N VAL A 247 -3.87 -3.98 -8.71
CA VAL A 247 -2.69 -4.73 -8.23
C VAL A 247 -2.69 -6.10 -8.88
N ASP A 248 -1.65 -6.40 -9.64
CA ASP A 248 -1.44 -7.69 -10.31
C ASP A 248 -0.97 -8.75 -9.33
N TYR A 249 -0.01 -8.40 -8.47
CA TYR A 249 0.41 -9.28 -7.38
C TYR A 249 1.06 -8.51 -6.23
N VAL A 250 1.10 -9.16 -5.07
CA VAL A 250 1.97 -8.83 -3.94
C VAL A 250 2.85 -10.03 -3.66
N ARG A 251 4.17 -9.84 -3.61
CA ARG A 251 5.13 -10.92 -3.33
C ARG A 251 6.13 -10.48 -2.27
N VAL A 252 6.38 -11.38 -1.33
CA VAL A 252 7.36 -11.19 -0.25
C VAL A 252 8.38 -12.30 -0.29
N TYR A 253 9.64 -11.91 -0.21
CA TYR A 253 10.79 -12.80 -0.23
C TYR A 253 11.66 -12.52 0.99
N GLN A 254 12.30 -13.55 1.53
CA GLN A 254 13.28 -13.40 2.60
C GLN A 254 14.57 -14.13 2.25
N LYS A 255 15.68 -13.62 2.79
CA LYS A 255 17.00 -14.20 2.63
C LYS A 255 17.03 -15.59 3.30
N ARG A 256 17.56 -16.58 2.58
CA ARG A 256 17.85 -17.91 3.13
C ARG A 256 19.11 -17.91 3.99
#